data_AF-A0A4V1WFZ6-F1
#
_entry.id   AF-A0A4V1WFZ6-F1
#
_cell.length_a   1.000
_cell.length_b   1.000
_cell.length_c   1.000
_cell.angle_alpha   90.00
_cell.angle_beta   90.00
_cell.angle_gamma   90.00
#
_symmetry.space_group_name_H-M   'P 1'
#
loop_
_entity.id
_entity.type
_entity.pdbx_description
1 polymer ?
#
loop_
_entity_poly.entity_id
_entity_poly.type
_entity_poly.pdbx_seq_one_letter_code
_entity_poly.pdbx_strand_id
1 'polypeptide(L)'
;MIKFFRKFRQLALIENKTGKYFKYAIGEIILVVIGILIALQINTWNENRKSAAILENYYFQIQEDLKKDYNLINIAIYNLETNIKMYNEFKEEFQNQMNPEAALRLVNKLNLQYNAIKFNANTIKTLETTGDIKLIPPFMRNKLLETANIQAVVTNKAQTNYELFMKEIMNVSKLGYDLPDRTVHVANFDDSYPLYNALNINDNYREIVLILRAAFKFKNVNEQIQLSTIKGGKYYINILNNIINAELGIPDKDIESTIVSLYSLYEAGRTIDEIIEVIKQQDKGNIENIDFDISETEINAIGYYTMTEVKRNTEALKLFKLNTELYPEAWGTYDSYGACLLIMGDKENGIKAYKKSLALNPENGSAIKVLSELELEK
;
A
#
# COMPACT_ATOMS: atom_id res chain seq x y z
N MET A 1 19.36 -44.15 -44.80
CA MET A 1 20.82 -43.90 -44.93
C MET A 1 21.70 -45.07 -44.45
N ILE A 2 21.43 -45.73 -43.31
CA ILE A 2 22.26 -46.83 -42.77
C ILE A 2 22.48 -48.00 -43.75
N LYS A 3 21.46 -48.40 -44.53
CA LYS A 3 21.58 -49.50 -45.50
C LYS A 3 22.53 -49.19 -46.69
N PHE A 4 22.71 -47.91 -47.02
CA PHE A 4 23.51 -47.47 -48.18
C PHE A 4 25.01 -47.53 -47.86
N PHE A 5 25.42 -46.95 -46.72
CA PHE A 5 26.81 -47.02 -46.24
C PHE A 5 27.24 -48.42 -45.82
N ARG A 6 26.29 -49.26 -45.35
CA ARG A 6 26.54 -50.67 -45.05
C ARG A 6 26.98 -51.46 -46.30
N LYS A 7 26.36 -51.23 -47.46
CA LYS A 7 26.75 -51.87 -48.74
C LYS A 7 28.17 -51.50 -49.16
N PHE A 8 28.56 -50.23 -49.03
CA PHE A 8 29.91 -49.77 -49.37
C PHE A 8 31.00 -50.32 -48.42
N ARG A 9 30.70 -50.43 -47.12
CA ARG A 9 31.63 -51.08 -46.17
C ARG A 9 31.85 -52.56 -46.47
N GLN A 10 30.77 -53.28 -46.80
CA GLN A 10 30.87 -54.70 -47.17
C GLN A 10 31.66 -54.91 -48.47
N LEU A 11 31.43 -54.07 -49.50
CA LEU A 11 32.20 -54.11 -50.75
C LEU A 11 33.70 -53.79 -50.55
N ALA A 12 34.05 -52.83 -49.69
CA ALA A 12 35.44 -52.45 -49.42
C ALA A 12 36.23 -53.52 -48.62
N LEU A 13 35.55 -54.31 -47.78
CA LEU A 13 36.13 -55.46 -47.06
C LEU A 13 36.42 -56.64 -47.99
N ILE A 14 35.55 -56.90 -48.97
CA ILE A 14 35.69 -57.98 -49.96
C ILE A 14 36.88 -57.73 -50.92
N GLU A 15 37.21 -56.46 -51.19
CA GLU A 15 38.31 -56.09 -52.08
C GLU A 15 39.71 -55.98 -51.42
N ASN A 16 39.91 -56.43 -50.16
CA ASN A 16 41.17 -56.26 -49.39
C ASN A 16 41.63 -54.78 -49.23
N LYS A 17 40.73 -53.80 -49.38
CA LYS A 17 41.02 -52.35 -49.30
C LYS A 17 40.68 -51.77 -47.92
N THR A 18 41.36 -52.25 -46.88
CA THR A 18 41.18 -51.83 -45.47
C THR A 18 41.21 -50.31 -45.29
N GLY A 19 42.11 -49.60 -45.97
CA GLY A 19 42.18 -48.13 -45.91
C GLY A 19 40.93 -47.41 -46.42
N LYS A 20 40.20 -47.97 -47.40
CA LYS A 20 38.90 -47.40 -47.84
C LYS A 20 37.82 -47.66 -46.81
N TYR A 21 37.79 -48.86 -46.22
CA TYR A 21 36.86 -49.21 -45.15
C TYR A 21 36.95 -48.26 -43.95
N PHE A 22 38.17 -47.95 -43.48
CA PHE A 22 38.39 -47.00 -42.38
C PHE A 22 37.91 -45.60 -42.73
N LYS A 23 38.18 -45.09 -43.95
CA LYS A 23 37.68 -43.78 -44.39
C LYS A 23 36.15 -43.70 -44.38
N TYR A 24 35.46 -44.77 -44.80
CA TYR A 24 33.99 -44.82 -44.78
C TYR A 24 33.42 -44.94 -43.36
N ALA A 25 34.03 -45.75 -42.49
CA ALA A 25 33.59 -45.89 -41.10
C ALA A 25 33.80 -44.58 -40.30
N ILE A 26 34.93 -43.90 -40.50
CA ILE A 26 35.20 -42.58 -39.90
C ILE A 26 34.20 -41.55 -40.42
N GLY A 27 33.90 -41.54 -41.72
CA GLY A 27 32.90 -40.64 -42.30
C GLY A 27 31.50 -40.83 -41.69
N GLU A 28 31.09 -42.07 -41.41
CA GLU A 28 29.80 -42.37 -40.77
C GLU A 28 29.78 -41.93 -39.30
N ILE A 29 30.86 -42.15 -38.56
CA ILE A 29 30.99 -41.66 -37.17
C ILE A 29 30.90 -40.14 -37.14
N ILE A 30 31.64 -39.44 -38.02
CA ILE A 30 31.60 -37.97 -38.11
C ILE A 30 30.18 -37.49 -38.42
N LEU A 31 29.47 -38.13 -39.34
CA LEU A 31 28.11 -37.75 -39.72
C LEU A 31 27.11 -37.96 -38.57
N VAL A 32 27.23 -39.07 -37.83
CA VAL A 32 26.43 -39.33 -36.62
C VAL A 32 26.74 -38.32 -35.52
N VAL A 33 28.02 -38.01 -35.28
CA VAL A 33 28.45 -37.01 -34.29
C VAL A 33 27.91 -35.63 -34.63
N ILE A 34 27.99 -35.19 -35.89
CA ILE A 34 27.38 -33.93 -36.35
C ILE A 34 25.87 -33.93 -36.10
N GLY A 35 25.18 -35.03 -36.41
CA GLY A 35 23.75 -35.17 -36.14
C GLY A 35 23.39 -35.01 -34.66
N ILE A 36 24.16 -35.63 -33.77
CA ILE A 36 23.98 -35.52 -32.31
C ILE A 36 24.26 -34.09 -31.84
N LEU A 37 25.33 -33.46 -32.32
CA LEU A 37 25.68 -32.08 -31.95
C LEU A 37 24.58 -31.10 -32.39
N ILE A 38 24.05 -31.24 -33.60
CA ILE A 38 22.93 -30.42 -34.09
C ILE A 38 21.69 -30.65 -33.21
N ALA A 39 21.34 -31.90 -32.91
CA ALA A 39 20.18 -32.21 -32.06
C ALA A 39 20.34 -31.61 -30.65
N LEU A 40 21.53 -31.74 -30.06
CA LEU A 40 21.84 -31.16 -28.76
C LEU A 40 21.78 -29.63 -28.81
N GLN A 41 22.28 -29.00 -29.86
CA GLN A 41 22.23 -27.55 -30.03
C GLN A 41 20.81 -27.03 -30.23
N ILE A 42 19.96 -27.72 -30.99
CA ILE A 42 18.53 -27.41 -31.12
C ILE A 42 17.83 -27.52 -29.76
N ASN A 43 18.11 -28.57 -29.00
CA ASN A 43 17.53 -28.75 -27.67
C ASN A 43 17.97 -27.64 -26.71
N THR A 44 19.26 -27.33 -26.65
CA THR A 44 19.80 -26.23 -25.84
C THR A 44 19.20 -24.88 -26.24
N TRP A 45 19.04 -24.62 -27.54
CA TRP A 45 18.41 -23.39 -28.02
C TRP A 45 16.93 -23.29 -27.61
N ASN A 46 16.18 -24.39 -27.70
CA ASN A 46 14.79 -24.44 -27.27
C ASN A 46 14.65 -24.23 -25.76
N GLU A 47 15.52 -24.82 -24.95
CA GLU A 47 15.53 -24.61 -23.49
C GLU A 47 15.91 -23.17 -23.13
N ASN A 48 16.91 -22.58 -23.79
CA ASN A 48 17.27 -21.17 -23.59
C ASN A 48 16.10 -20.23 -23.94
N ARG A 49 15.37 -20.51 -25.03
CA ARG A 49 14.18 -19.73 -25.41
C ARG A 49 13.08 -19.79 -24.35
N LYS A 50 12.80 -20.98 -23.79
CA LYS A 50 11.81 -21.12 -22.71
C LYS A 50 12.23 -20.36 -21.46
N SER A 51 13.50 -20.50 -21.06
CA SER A 51 14.05 -19.78 -19.90
C SER A 51 13.99 -18.26 -20.09
N ALA A 52 14.26 -17.76 -21.30
CA ALA A 52 14.15 -16.33 -21.62
C ALA A 52 12.70 -15.83 -21.51
N ALA A 53 11.72 -16.59 -22.00
CA ALA A 53 10.30 -16.22 -21.89
C ALA A 53 9.83 -16.20 -20.42
N ILE A 54 10.31 -17.12 -19.58
CA ILE A 54 10.03 -17.13 -18.14
C ILE A 54 10.66 -15.90 -17.47
N LEU A 55 11.92 -15.59 -17.81
CA LEU A 55 12.63 -14.42 -17.29
C LEU A 55 11.93 -13.11 -17.66
N GLU A 56 11.52 -12.96 -18.91
CA GLU A 56 10.76 -11.81 -19.40
C GLU A 56 9.44 -11.64 -18.63
N ASN A 57 8.71 -12.73 -18.40
CA ASN A 57 7.49 -12.69 -17.60
C ASN A 57 7.74 -12.24 -16.15
N TYR A 58 8.83 -12.72 -15.53
CA TYR A 58 9.22 -12.26 -14.20
C TYR A 58 9.60 -10.78 -14.18
N TYR A 59 10.27 -10.27 -15.22
CA TYR A 59 10.56 -8.84 -15.31
C TYR A 59 9.29 -7.99 -15.32
N PHE A 60 8.28 -8.37 -16.11
CA PHE A 60 6.99 -7.66 -16.09
C PHE A 60 6.30 -7.72 -14.72
N GLN A 61 6.29 -8.87 -14.06
CA GLN A 61 5.73 -9.01 -12.71
C GLN A 61 6.48 -8.14 -11.68
N ILE A 62 7.82 -8.10 -11.74
CA ILE A 62 8.62 -7.24 -10.87
C ILE A 62 8.29 -5.77 -11.13
N GLN A 63 8.18 -5.34 -12.39
CA GLN A 63 7.81 -3.95 -12.72
C GLN A 63 6.43 -3.58 -12.17
N GLU A 64 5.47 -4.50 -12.23
CA GLU A 64 4.14 -4.29 -11.65
C GLU A 64 4.20 -4.15 -10.12
N ASP A 65 4.95 -5.03 -9.44
CA ASP A 65 5.17 -4.95 -7.98
C ASP A 65 5.86 -3.63 -7.59
N LEU A 66 6.88 -3.21 -8.35
CA LEU A 66 7.59 -1.94 -8.13
C LEU A 66 6.68 -0.73 -8.32
N LYS A 67 5.79 -0.75 -9.30
CA LYS A 67 4.80 0.31 -9.53
C LYS A 67 3.83 0.42 -8.35
N LYS A 68 3.35 -0.71 -7.83
CA LYS A 68 2.49 -0.75 -6.62
C LYS A 68 3.24 -0.22 -5.40
N ASP A 69 4.47 -0.66 -5.18
CA ASP A 69 5.32 -0.19 -4.08
C ASP A 69 5.62 1.31 -4.16
N TYR A 70 5.88 1.83 -5.37
CA TYR A 70 6.10 3.24 -5.60
C TYR A 70 4.88 4.07 -5.19
N ASN A 71 3.68 3.62 -5.55
CA ASN A 71 2.43 4.28 -5.16
C ASN A 71 2.21 4.24 -3.64
N LEU A 72 2.42 3.08 -3.01
CA LEU A 72 2.34 2.92 -1.55
C LEU A 72 3.31 3.86 -0.81
N ILE A 73 4.53 4.02 -1.33
CA ILE A 73 5.51 4.98 -0.78
C ILE A 73 4.99 6.40 -0.88
N ASN A 74 4.37 6.82 -1.99
CA ASN A 74 3.84 8.18 -2.11
C ASN A 74 2.71 8.47 -1.12
N ILE A 75 1.79 7.52 -0.93
CA ILE A 75 0.72 7.62 0.08
C ILE A 75 1.35 7.74 1.49
N ALA A 76 2.38 6.95 1.78
CA ALA A 76 3.06 7.02 3.06
C ALA A 76 3.82 8.33 3.27
N ILE A 77 4.49 8.87 2.24
CA ILE A 77 5.14 10.18 2.28
C ILE A 77 4.14 11.26 2.66
N TYR A 78 2.99 11.31 1.97
CA TYR A 78 1.93 12.28 2.25
C TYR A 78 1.46 12.22 3.70
N ASN A 79 1.14 11.01 4.18
CA ASN A 79 0.67 10.81 5.55
C ASN A 79 1.71 11.23 6.61
N LEU A 80 2.99 10.89 6.39
CA LEU A 80 4.06 11.25 7.29
C LEU A 80 4.28 12.77 7.32
N GLU A 81 4.27 13.43 6.15
CA GLU A 81 4.41 14.88 6.06
C GLU A 81 3.28 15.61 6.76
N THR A 82 2.03 15.15 6.58
CA THR A 82 0.86 15.68 7.31
C THR A 82 1.01 15.49 8.81
N ASN A 83 1.36 14.28 9.29
CA ASN A 83 1.53 14.02 10.72
C ASN A 83 2.66 14.88 11.35
N ILE A 84 3.79 15.03 10.65
CA ILE A 84 4.90 15.87 11.09
C ILE A 84 4.48 17.34 11.18
N LYS A 85 3.71 17.83 10.18
CA LYS A 85 3.17 19.20 10.19
C LYS A 85 2.26 19.41 11.40
N MET A 86 1.28 18.53 11.62
CA MET A 86 0.37 18.60 12.77
C MET A 86 1.12 18.59 14.11
N TYR A 87 2.17 17.77 14.23
CA TYR A 87 2.99 17.75 15.44
C TYR A 87 3.76 19.06 15.65
N ASN A 88 4.28 19.68 14.59
CA ASN A 88 4.98 20.96 14.69
C ASN A 88 4.02 22.10 15.12
N GLU A 89 2.83 22.15 14.55
CA GLU A 89 1.77 23.10 14.97
C GLU A 89 1.39 22.89 16.44
N PHE A 90 1.15 21.63 16.83
CA PHE A 90 0.95 21.26 18.23
C PHE A 90 2.10 21.75 19.14
N LYS A 91 3.35 21.53 18.73
CA LYS A 91 4.53 21.90 19.53
C LYS A 91 4.60 23.41 19.76
N GLU A 92 4.18 24.22 18.81
CA GLU A 92 4.10 25.68 18.94
C GLU A 92 2.96 26.10 19.88
N GLU A 93 1.74 25.59 19.64
CA GLU A 93 0.56 25.90 20.48
C GLU A 93 0.73 25.42 21.93
N PHE A 94 1.37 24.27 22.14
CA PHE A 94 1.56 23.65 23.44
C PHE A 94 2.46 24.48 24.37
N GLN A 95 3.45 25.21 23.81
CA GLN A 95 4.35 26.05 24.61
C GLN A 95 3.64 27.17 25.36
N ASN A 96 2.47 27.59 24.86
CA ASN A 96 1.68 28.68 25.42
C ASN A 96 0.61 28.19 26.41
N GLN A 97 0.48 26.88 26.66
CA GLN A 97 -0.56 26.34 27.55
C GLN A 97 -0.08 26.25 29.00
N MET A 98 -0.84 26.85 29.92
CA MET A 98 -0.63 26.74 31.37
C MET A 98 -1.59 25.77 32.07
N ASN A 99 -2.64 25.31 31.36
CA ASN A 99 -3.67 24.41 31.88
C ASN A 99 -3.51 22.98 31.28
N PRO A 100 -3.34 21.93 32.10
CA PRO A 100 -3.29 20.54 31.65
C PRO A 100 -4.50 20.12 30.80
N GLU A 101 -5.71 20.58 31.11
CA GLU A 101 -6.90 20.24 30.33
C GLU A 101 -6.87 20.87 28.92
N ALA A 102 -6.42 22.11 28.81
CA ALA A 102 -6.22 22.76 27.52
C ALA A 102 -5.11 22.06 26.71
N ALA A 103 -4.05 21.60 27.39
CA ALA A 103 -2.98 20.82 26.78
C ALA A 103 -3.50 19.46 26.26
N LEU A 104 -4.39 18.77 26.98
CA LEU A 104 -5.04 17.53 26.51
C LEU A 104 -5.85 17.76 25.24
N ARG A 105 -6.63 18.84 25.17
CA ARG A 105 -7.38 19.20 23.95
C ARG A 105 -6.48 19.37 22.73
N LEU A 106 -5.29 19.95 22.90
CA LEU A 106 -4.31 20.07 21.81
C LEU A 106 -3.74 18.71 21.39
N VAL A 107 -3.39 17.87 22.36
CA VAL A 107 -2.89 16.51 22.09
C VAL A 107 -3.90 15.69 21.30
N ASN A 108 -5.19 15.79 21.62
CA ASN A 108 -6.26 15.05 20.94
C ASN A 108 -6.44 15.43 19.46
N LYS A 109 -5.90 16.57 19.01
CA LYS A 109 -5.89 16.93 17.59
C LYS A 109 -4.92 16.06 16.79
N LEU A 110 -3.90 15.49 17.42
CA LEU A 110 -2.86 14.71 16.74
C LEU A 110 -3.39 13.36 16.23
N ASN A 111 -2.77 12.85 15.17
CA ASN A 111 -3.15 11.58 14.58
C ASN A 111 -2.55 10.40 15.38
N LEU A 112 -3.44 9.57 15.96
CA LEU A 112 -3.09 8.35 16.69
C LEU A 112 -2.69 7.19 15.76
N GLN A 113 -3.13 7.21 14.50
CA GLN A 113 -2.82 6.15 13.56
C GLN A 113 -1.31 6.14 13.22
N TYR A 114 -0.76 4.94 13.15
CA TYR A 114 0.62 4.69 12.73
C TYR A 114 0.57 3.85 11.46
N ASN A 115 0.86 4.47 10.32
CA ASN A 115 0.74 3.80 9.02
C ASN A 115 2.05 3.04 8.73
N ALA A 116 2.03 1.71 8.92
CA ALA A 116 3.09 0.83 8.48
C ALA A 116 2.95 0.55 6.97
N ILE A 117 4.01 0.78 6.20
CA ILE A 117 4.03 0.43 4.78
C ILE A 117 4.19 -1.09 4.66
N LYS A 118 3.32 -1.72 3.89
CA LYS A 118 3.40 -3.13 3.53
C LYS A 118 3.78 -3.25 2.07
N PHE A 119 5.06 -3.50 1.80
CA PHE A 119 5.59 -3.68 0.45
C PHE A 119 5.15 -5.01 -0.18
N ASN A 120 5.12 -5.05 -1.50
CA ASN A 120 4.80 -6.23 -2.29
C ASN A 120 6.03 -7.15 -2.37
N ALA A 121 5.91 -8.35 -1.82
CA ALA A 121 6.96 -9.37 -1.84
C ALA A 121 6.59 -10.60 -2.70
N ASN A 122 5.51 -10.52 -3.47
CA ASN A 122 4.91 -11.69 -4.13
C ASN A 122 5.84 -12.28 -5.19
N THR A 123 6.39 -11.46 -6.08
CA THR A 123 7.25 -11.95 -7.16
C THR A 123 8.58 -12.47 -6.63
N ILE A 124 9.18 -11.78 -5.66
CA ILE A 124 10.45 -12.21 -5.03
C ILE A 124 10.28 -13.54 -4.31
N LYS A 125 9.22 -13.68 -3.50
CA LYS A 125 8.90 -14.93 -2.83
C LYS A 125 8.64 -16.07 -3.81
N THR A 126 8.00 -15.77 -4.94
CA THR A 126 7.77 -16.75 -6.01
C THR A 126 9.09 -17.19 -6.64
N LEU A 127 9.98 -16.26 -6.97
CA LEU A 127 11.31 -16.54 -7.51
C LEU A 127 12.15 -17.41 -6.55
N GLU A 128 12.09 -17.15 -5.25
CA GLU A 128 12.79 -17.93 -4.23
C GLU A 128 12.21 -19.34 -4.07
N THR A 129 10.88 -19.46 -3.96
CA THR A 129 10.21 -20.75 -3.71
C THR A 129 10.25 -21.70 -4.90
N THR A 130 10.19 -21.17 -6.12
CA THR A 130 10.32 -21.96 -7.37
C THR A 130 11.79 -22.28 -7.69
N GLY A 131 12.73 -21.51 -7.14
CA GLY A 131 14.15 -21.58 -7.50
C GLY A 131 14.47 -20.87 -8.83
N ASP A 132 13.50 -20.19 -9.44
CA ASP A 132 13.67 -19.43 -10.68
C ASP A 132 14.47 -18.14 -10.48
N ILE A 133 14.74 -17.75 -9.24
CA ILE A 133 15.71 -16.70 -8.90
C ILE A 133 17.10 -16.94 -9.53
N LYS A 134 17.45 -18.17 -9.89
CA LYS A 134 18.69 -18.51 -10.63
C LYS A 134 18.69 -18.03 -12.08
N LEU A 135 17.52 -17.77 -12.67
CA LEU A 135 17.36 -17.26 -14.03
C LEU A 135 17.66 -15.75 -14.08
N ILE A 136 17.47 -15.04 -12.96
CA ILE A 136 17.76 -13.61 -12.84
C ILE A 136 19.29 -13.39 -12.89
N PRO A 137 19.80 -12.46 -13.72
CA PRO A 137 21.22 -12.13 -13.76
C PRO A 137 21.78 -11.79 -12.37
N PRO A 138 23.02 -12.20 -12.02
CA PRO A 138 23.54 -12.06 -10.65
C PRO A 138 23.51 -10.62 -10.12
N PHE A 139 23.86 -9.64 -10.96
CA PHE A 139 23.78 -8.22 -10.60
C PHE A 139 22.35 -7.82 -10.23
N MET A 140 21.37 -8.20 -11.07
CA MET A 140 19.98 -7.86 -10.85
C MET A 140 19.38 -8.57 -9.64
N ARG A 141 19.68 -9.86 -9.49
CA ARG A 141 19.28 -10.65 -8.33
C ARG A 141 19.75 -10.00 -7.03
N ASN A 142 20.99 -9.55 -6.96
CA ASN A 142 21.53 -8.91 -5.76
C ASN A 142 20.81 -7.59 -5.45
N LYS A 143 20.50 -6.79 -6.47
CA LYS A 143 19.75 -5.54 -6.31
C LYS A 143 18.30 -5.77 -5.86
N LEU A 144 17.64 -6.80 -6.39
CA LEU A 144 16.30 -7.20 -6.00
C LEU A 144 16.27 -7.64 -4.52
N LEU A 145 17.21 -8.48 -4.11
CA LEU A 145 17.33 -8.95 -2.72
C LEU A 145 17.69 -7.81 -1.74
N GLU A 146 18.58 -6.90 -2.14
CA GLU A 146 18.92 -5.69 -1.37
C GLU A 146 17.67 -4.83 -1.14
N THR A 147 16.88 -4.61 -2.20
CA THR A 147 15.62 -3.86 -2.13
C THR A 147 14.61 -4.53 -1.18
N ALA A 148 14.43 -5.84 -1.29
CA ALA A 148 13.54 -6.62 -0.43
C ALA A 148 13.94 -6.53 1.05
N ASN A 149 15.24 -6.61 1.33
CA ASN A 149 15.76 -6.50 2.69
C ASN A 149 15.52 -5.10 3.28
N ILE A 150 15.76 -4.04 2.50
CA ILE A 150 15.49 -2.67 2.93
C ILE A 150 14.00 -2.49 3.25
N GLN A 151 13.11 -2.97 2.37
CA GLN A 151 11.66 -2.95 2.57
C GLN A 151 11.26 -3.66 3.86
N ALA A 152 11.77 -4.87 4.10
CA ALA A 152 11.51 -5.63 5.32
C ALA A 152 11.99 -4.90 6.59
N VAL A 153 13.18 -4.29 6.56
CA VAL A 153 13.70 -3.48 7.67
C VAL A 153 12.81 -2.28 7.95
N VAL A 154 12.34 -1.59 6.90
CA VAL A 154 11.42 -0.45 7.03
C VAL A 154 10.10 -0.87 7.67
N THR A 155 9.47 -1.94 7.17
CA THR A 155 8.20 -2.45 7.71
C THR A 155 8.35 -2.90 9.16
N ASN A 156 9.39 -3.67 9.49
CA ASN A 156 9.62 -4.15 10.86
C ASN A 156 9.87 -3.00 11.83
N LYS A 157 10.69 -2.02 11.43
CA LYS A 157 10.95 -0.84 12.27
C LYS A 157 9.69 -0.01 12.51
N ALA A 158 8.87 0.18 11.48
CA ALA A 158 7.59 0.86 11.61
C ALA A 158 6.66 0.13 12.59
N GLN A 159 6.58 -1.20 12.49
CA GLN A 159 5.78 -2.02 13.39
C GLN A 159 6.27 -1.93 14.85
N THR A 160 7.57 -2.07 15.09
CA THR A 160 8.14 -1.92 16.44
C THR A 160 7.88 -0.54 17.03
N ASN A 161 8.02 0.51 16.22
CA ASN A 161 7.74 1.89 16.65
C ASN A 161 6.26 2.08 17.01
N TYR A 162 5.35 1.49 16.24
CA TYR A 162 3.92 1.48 16.55
C TYR A 162 3.64 0.79 17.89
N GLU A 163 4.21 -0.40 18.11
CA GLU A 163 4.02 -1.15 19.36
C GLU A 163 4.53 -0.36 20.58
N LEU A 164 5.70 0.27 20.47
CA LEU A 164 6.25 1.12 21.52
C LEU A 164 5.37 2.36 21.77
N PHE A 165 4.87 2.99 20.72
CA PHE A 165 3.95 4.12 20.84
C PHE A 165 2.65 3.70 21.54
N MET A 166 2.02 2.61 21.08
CA MET A 166 0.77 2.10 21.66
C MET A 166 0.93 1.66 23.11
N LYS A 167 2.11 1.16 23.50
CA LYS A 167 2.41 0.84 24.89
C LYS A 167 2.32 2.07 25.80
N GLU A 168 2.84 3.21 25.35
CA GLU A 168 2.72 4.47 26.11
C GLU A 168 1.28 4.99 26.11
N ILE A 169 0.57 4.86 24.99
CA ILE A 169 -0.86 5.17 24.92
C ILE A 169 -1.67 4.35 25.92
N MET A 170 -1.42 3.04 26.04
CA MET A 170 -2.10 2.19 27.02
C MET A 170 -1.81 2.58 28.49
N ASN A 171 -0.65 3.18 28.76
CA ASN A 171 -0.36 3.67 30.12
C ASN A 171 -1.27 4.84 30.50
N VAL A 172 -1.71 5.63 29.53
CA VAL A 172 -2.66 6.72 29.74
C VAL A 172 -4.06 6.20 30.06
N SER A 173 -4.52 5.14 29.40
CA SER A 173 -5.80 4.49 29.73
C SER A 173 -5.85 3.99 31.17
N LYS A 174 -4.71 3.52 31.72
CA LYS A 174 -4.62 3.12 33.14
C LYS A 174 -4.82 4.28 34.11
N LEU A 175 -4.60 5.52 33.68
CA LEU A 175 -4.84 6.73 34.46
C LEU A 175 -6.28 7.25 34.33
N GLY A 176 -7.16 6.48 33.68
CA GLY A 176 -8.58 6.81 33.49
C GLY A 176 -8.84 7.71 32.28
N TYR A 177 -7.89 7.83 31.35
CA TYR A 177 -8.06 8.63 30.14
C TYR A 177 -8.06 7.76 28.89
N ASP A 178 -9.23 7.62 28.28
CA ASP A 178 -9.38 6.94 27.01
C ASP A 178 -9.17 7.93 25.87
N LEU A 179 -8.19 7.66 25.01
CA LEU A 179 -7.96 8.48 23.83
C LEU A 179 -9.12 8.30 22.86
N PRO A 180 -9.61 9.38 22.22
CA PRO A 180 -10.67 9.29 21.25
C PRO A 180 -10.22 8.39 20.10
N ASP A 181 -10.74 7.17 20.05
CA ASP A 181 -10.70 6.35 18.86
C ASP A 181 -11.45 7.13 17.77
N ARG A 182 -10.85 7.36 16.61
CA ARG A 182 -11.58 8.02 15.52
C ARG A 182 -12.69 7.13 14.93
N THR A 183 -12.80 5.87 15.37
CA THR A 183 -13.88 4.93 15.06
C THR A 183 -14.89 4.74 16.18
N VAL A 184 -14.55 5.15 17.41
CA VAL A 184 -15.47 5.15 18.56
C VAL A 184 -15.41 6.53 19.14
N HIS A 185 -16.47 7.33 19.00
CA HIS A 185 -16.68 8.51 19.85
C HIS A 185 -16.57 8.07 21.31
N VAL A 186 -15.35 8.09 21.86
CA VAL A 186 -15.13 7.99 23.29
C VAL A 186 -15.93 9.15 23.82
N ALA A 187 -16.92 8.78 24.63
CA ALA A 187 -17.77 9.74 25.28
C ALA A 187 -16.87 10.87 25.77
N ASN A 188 -17.27 12.11 25.51
CA ASN A 188 -17.09 13.10 26.56
C ASN A 188 -17.74 12.42 27.77
N PHE A 189 -16.94 11.79 28.63
CA PHE A 189 -17.43 11.17 29.84
C PHE A 189 -18.03 12.34 30.60
N ASP A 190 -19.35 12.43 30.54
CA ASP A 190 -20.09 13.54 31.13
C ASP A 190 -19.78 13.50 32.64
N ASP A 191 -19.28 14.61 33.16
CA ASP A 191 -19.02 14.81 34.59
C ASP A 191 -20.29 14.56 35.45
N SER A 192 -21.45 14.36 34.81
CA SER A 192 -22.70 13.92 35.42
C SER A 192 -22.68 12.49 35.99
N TYR A 193 -21.74 11.61 35.62
CA TYR A 193 -21.66 10.26 36.19
C TYR A 193 -21.03 10.26 37.59
N PRO A 194 -21.75 9.82 38.64
CA PRO A 194 -21.25 9.85 40.03
C PRO A 194 -19.94 9.08 40.23
N LEU A 195 -19.71 8.02 39.44
CA LEU A 195 -18.50 7.22 39.51
C LEU A 195 -17.27 7.96 38.95
N TYR A 196 -17.44 8.82 37.93
CA TYR A 196 -16.34 9.59 37.33
C TYR A 196 -15.81 10.64 38.32
N ASN A 197 -16.73 11.40 38.94
CA ASN A 197 -16.39 12.33 40.01
C ASN A 197 -15.77 11.61 41.23
N ALA A 198 -16.19 10.38 41.52
CA ALA A 198 -15.60 9.59 42.62
C ALA A 198 -14.18 9.07 42.31
N LEU A 199 -13.82 8.92 41.03
CA LEU A 199 -12.50 8.44 40.60
C LEU A 199 -11.44 9.54 40.49
N ASN A 200 -11.82 10.82 40.53
CA ASN A 200 -10.93 12.00 40.46
C ASN A 200 -9.92 11.94 39.30
N ILE A 201 -10.35 11.51 38.11
CA ILE A 201 -9.48 11.35 36.92
C ILE A 201 -8.75 12.65 36.54
N ASN A 202 -9.38 13.80 36.80
CA ASN A 202 -8.80 15.13 36.57
C ASN A 202 -7.47 15.36 37.34
N ASP A 203 -7.26 14.67 38.48
CA ASP A 203 -6.00 14.75 39.24
C ASP A 203 -4.82 14.19 38.44
N ASN A 204 -5.10 13.26 37.50
CA ASN A 204 -4.09 12.61 36.66
C ASN A 204 -3.73 13.42 35.41
N TYR A 205 -4.43 14.51 35.08
CA TYR A 205 -4.25 15.23 33.81
C TYR A 205 -2.81 15.69 33.55
N ARG A 206 -2.08 16.08 34.60
CA ARG A 206 -0.66 16.45 34.46
C ARG A 206 0.18 15.27 33.99
N GLU A 207 -0.01 14.11 34.60
CA GLU A 207 0.72 12.90 34.25
C GLU A 207 0.35 12.40 32.86
N ILE A 208 -0.95 12.42 32.53
CA ILE A 208 -1.45 12.06 31.19
C ILE A 208 -0.82 12.95 30.11
N VAL A 209 -0.80 14.27 30.31
CA VAL A 209 -0.17 15.21 29.36
C VAL A 209 1.31 14.91 29.18
N LEU A 210 2.04 14.57 30.26
CA LEU A 210 3.46 14.24 30.18
C LEU A 210 3.70 12.97 29.35
N ILE A 211 2.91 11.91 29.59
CA ILE A 211 3.02 10.64 28.85
C ILE A 211 2.68 10.87 27.37
N LEU A 212 1.53 11.49 27.07
CA LEU A 212 1.11 11.71 25.68
C LEU A 212 2.10 12.59 24.92
N ARG A 213 2.59 13.67 25.53
CA ARG A 213 3.61 14.53 24.91
C ARG A 213 4.88 13.74 24.59
N ALA A 214 5.34 12.88 25.50
CA ALA A 214 6.52 12.05 25.27
C ALA A 214 6.27 11.04 24.14
N ALA A 215 5.11 10.37 24.13
CA ALA A 215 4.71 9.41 23.11
C ALA A 215 4.63 10.06 21.71
N PHE A 216 3.98 11.21 21.58
CA PHE A 216 3.88 11.93 20.30
C PHE A 216 5.21 12.52 19.84
N LYS A 217 6.08 12.95 20.77
CA LYS A 217 7.45 13.35 20.43
C LYS A 217 8.23 12.17 19.86
N PHE A 218 8.13 10.99 20.49
CA PHE A 218 8.74 9.76 19.99
C PHE A 218 8.20 9.39 18.61
N LYS A 219 6.88 9.43 18.42
CA LYS A 219 6.23 9.19 17.12
C LYS A 219 6.78 10.12 16.04
N ASN A 220 6.76 11.43 16.26
CA ASN A 220 7.25 12.41 15.29
C ASN A 220 8.72 12.20 14.89
N VAL A 221 9.61 11.91 15.85
CA VAL A 221 11.03 11.64 15.54
C VAL A 221 11.15 10.41 14.62
N ASN A 222 10.38 9.36 14.90
CA ASN A 222 10.39 8.16 14.08
C ASN A 222 9.75 8.36 12.71
N GLU A 223 8.69 9.15 12.61
CA GLU A 223 8.05 9.52 11.35
C GLU A 223 9.00 10.32 10.44
N GLN A 224 9.81 11.22 11.00
CA GLN A 224 10.84 11.93 10.23
C GLN A 224 11.93 10.99 9.70
N ILE A 225 12.39 10.04 10.52
CA ILE A 225 13.35 9.01 10.10
C ILE A 225 12.75 8.12 9.01
N GLN A 226 11.50 7.70 9.18
CA GLN A 226 10.78 6.88 8.21
C GLN A 226 10.63 7.64 6.88
N LEU A 227 10.22 8.91 6.91
CA LEU A 227 10.07 9.77 5.74
C LEU A 227 11.37 9.86 4.92
N SER A 228 12.50 10.09 5.60
CA SER A 228 13.82 10.11 4.94
C SER A 228 14.15 8.76 4.30
N THR A 229 13.89 7.67 5.01
CA THR A 229 14.18 6.31 4.54
C THR A 229 13.37 5.95 3.30
N ILE A 230 12.06 6.23 3.30
CA ILE A 230 11.17 5.84 2.18
C ILE A 230 11.37 6.72 0.95
N LYS A 231 11.75 8.00 1.12
CA LYS A 231 12.18 8.87 0.02
C LYS A 231 13.42 8.30 -0.68
N GLY A 232 14.37 7.74 0.08
CA GLY A 232 15.49 6.98 -0.48
C GLY A 232 15.04 5.70 -1.20
N GLY A 233 14.11 4.94 -0.61
CA GLY A 233 13.53 3.73 -1.22
C GLY A 233 12.92 3.97 -2.61
N LYS A 234 12.25 5.11 -2.80
CA LYS A 234 11.68 5.53 -4.10
C LYS A 234 12.74 5.62 -5.21
N TYR A 235 13.92 6.13 -4.89
CA TYR A 235 15.05 6.21 -5.82
C TYR A 235 15.55 4.82 -6.23
N TYR A 236 15.67 3.89 -5.27
CA TYR A 236 16.07 2.51 -5.55
C TYR A 236 15.07 1.76 -6.44
N ILE A 237 13.76 1.99 -6.24
CA ILE A 237 12.71 1.43 -7.08
C ILE A 237 12.88 1.88 -8.55
N ASN A 238 13.13 3.17 -8.79
CA ASN A 238 13.35 3.67 -10.15
C ASN A 238 14.63 3.10 -10.79
N ILE A 239 15.72 2.99 -10.03
CA ILE A 239 16.94 2.33 -10.51
C ILE A 239 16.64 0.89 -10.95
N LEU A 240 15.94 0.13 -10.11
CA LEU A 240 15.59 -1.26 -10.39
C LEU A 240 14.70 -1.37 -11.64
N ASN A 241 13.71 -0.49 -11.76
CA ASN A 241 12.86 -0.42 -12.95
C ASN A 241 13.64 -0.12 -14.24
N ASN A 242 14.57 0.84 -14.21
CA ASN A 242 15.37 1.19 -15.38
C ASN A 242 16.37 0.09 -15.77
N ILE A 243 16.94 -0.63 -14.79
CA ILE A 243 17.75 -1.82 -15.08
C ILE A 243 16.90 -2.88 -15.80
N ILE A 244 15.67 -3.13 -15.34
CA ILE A 244 14.75 -4.07 -15.99
C ILE A 244 14.37 -3.60 -17.40
N ASN A 245 14.08 -2.31 -17.58
CA ASN A 245 13.82 -1.73 -18.90
C ASN A 245 14.98 -1.99 -19.87
N ALA A 246 16.22 -1.77 -19.44
CA ALA A 246 17.40 -2.05 -20.26
C ALA A 246 17.52 -3.53 -20.65
N GLU A 247 17.21 -4.46 -19.74
CA GLU A 247 17.19 -5.91 -20.01
C GLU A 247 16.08 -6.30 -21.01
N LEU A 248 14.95 -5.58 -21.00
CA LEU A 248 13.83 -5.77 -21.91
C LEU A 248 13.97 -4.99 -23.25
N GLY A 249 15.02 -4.18 -23.40
CA GLY A 249 15.18 -3.28 -24.55
C GLY A 249 14.17 -2.13 -24.61
N ILE A 250 13.58 -1.78 -23.46
CA ILE A 250 12.66 -0.66 -23.26
C ILE A 250 13.48 0.58 -22.87
N PRO A 251 13.16 1.79 -23.38
CA PRO A 251 13.84 3.01 -22.95
C PRO A 251 13.69 3.27 -21.45
N ASP A 252 14.72 3.85 -20.83
CA ASP A 252 14.66 4.31 -19.45
C ASP A 252 13.47 5.24 -19.26
N LYS A 253 12.62 4.89 -18.28
CA LYS A 253 11.46 5.66 -17.87
C LYS A 253 11.25 5.37 -16.41
N ASP A 254 11.56 6.36 -15.58
CA ASP A 254 11.27 6.32 -14.16
C ASP A 254 9.78 6.03 -13.93
N ILE A 255 9.48 5.31 -12.84
CA ILE A 255 8.10 5.12 -12.45
C ILE A 255 7.55 6.48 -12.07
N GLU A 256 6.51 6.89 -12.79
CA GLU A 256 5.66 8.01 -12.41
C GLU A 256 4.58 7.48 -11.46
N SER A 257 4.23 8.26 -10.43
CA SER A 257 3.10 7.88 -9.57
C SER A 257 1.88 7.74 -10.45
N THR A 258 1.29 6.56 -10.45
CA THR A 258 0.02 6.33 -11.16
C THR A 258 -1.16 6.50 -10.24
N ILE A 259 -0.93 6.53 -8.92
CA ILE A 259 -1.96 6.92 -7.98
C ILE A 259 -1.68 8.37 -7.59
N VAL A 260 -2.48 9.26 -8.14
CA VAL A 260 -2.53 10.65 -7.72
C VAL A 260 -3.62 10.74 -6.65
N SER A 261 -3.28 11.15 -5.43
CA SER A 261 -4.30 11.37 -4.40
C SER A 261 -5.36 12.33 -4.96
N LEU A 262 -6.63 12.03 -4.72
CA LEU A 262 -7.72 12.91 -5.15
C LEU A 262 -7.56 14.31 -4.50
N TYR A 263 -6.85 14.41 -3.36
CA TYR A 263 -6.49 15.67 -2.72
C TYR A 263 -5.61 16.56 -3.61
N SER A 264 -4.75 15.98 -4.44
CA SER A 264 -3.90 16.79 -5.34
C SER A 264 -4.69 17.43 -6.48
N LEU A 265 -5.83 16.87 -6.90
CA LEU A 265 -6.76 17.54 -7.82
C LEU A 265 -7.38 18.76 -7.14
N TYR A 266 -7.71 18.61 -5.86
CA TYR A 266 -8.21 19.71 -5.04
C TYR A 266 -7.14 20.82 -4.91
N GLU A 267 -5.88 20.48 -4.62
CA GLU A 267 -4.77 21.45 -4.58
C GLU A 267 -4.48 22.11 -5.93
N ALA A 268 -4.70 21.39 -7.04
CA ALA A 268 -4.63 21.93 -8.39
C ALA A 268 -5.81 22.87 -8.74
N GLY A 269 -6.68 23.18 -7.77
CA GLY A 269 -7.80 24.11 -7.92
C GLY A 269 -9.01 23.52 -8.63
N ARG A 270 -9.10 22.19 -8.77
CA ARG A 270 -10.31 21.54 -9.29
C ARG A 270 -11.45 21.64 -8.29
N THR A 271 -12.64 21.85 -8.81
CA THR A 271 -13.89 21.79 -8.04
C THR A 271 -14.23 20.35 -7.66
N ILE A 272 -15.02 20.17 -6.61
CA ILE A 272 -15.50 18.83 -6.23
C ILE A 272 -16.30 18.16 -7.34
N ASP A 273 -17.05 18.91 -8.16
CA ASP A 273 -17.78 18.36 -9.29
C ASP A 273 -16.82 17.80 -10.37
N GLU A 274 -15.72 18.49 -10.66
CA GLU A 274 -14.67 18.00 -11.57
C GLU A 274 -13.95 16.76 -11.01
N ILE A 275 -13.72 16.72 -9.69
CA ILE A 275 -13.12 15.55 -9.03
C ILE A 275 -14.05 14.33 -9.12
N ILE A 276 -15.36 14.52 -8.89
CA ILE A 276 -16.37 13.47 -9.03
C ILE A 276 -16.45 12.93 -10.46
N GLU A 277 -16.38 13.82 -11.47
CA GLU A 277 -16.29 13.42 -12.88
C GLU A 277 -15.09 12.50 -13.14
N VAL A 278 -13.92 12.83 -12.60
CA VAL A 278 -12.71 12.01 -12.72
C VAL A 278 -12.91 10.62 -12.09
N ILE A 279 -13.45 10.56 -10.87
CA ILE A 279 -13.72 9.29 -10.16
C ILE A 279 -14.66 8.40 -11.00
N LYS A 280 -15.76 8.97 -11.49
CA LYS A 280 -16.77 8.23 -12.30
C LYS A 280 -16.24 7.73 -13.64
N GLN A 281 -15.23 8.38 -14.20
CA GLN A 281 -14.60 7.94 -15.46
C GLN A 281 -13.71 6.71 -15.24
N GLN A 282 -13.08 6.58 -14.07
CA GLN A 282 -12.21 5.45 -13.72
C GLN A 282 -12.97 4.21 -13.27
N ASP A 283 -14.12 4.39 -12.62
CA ASP A 283 -14.96 3.29 -12.12
C ASP A 283 -15.61 2.42 -13.23
N LYS A 284 -15.49 2.80 -14.52
CA LYS A 284 -16.06 2.06 -15.67
C LYS A 284 -15.33 0.76 -16.05
N GLY A 285 -14.63 0.13 -15.10
CA GLY A 285 -14.14 -1.24 -15.23
C GLY A 285 -12.94 -1.44 -16.17
N ASN A 286 -12.25 -0.37 -16.59
CA ASN A 286 -10.99 -0.49 -17.33
C ASN A 286 -9.80 -0.31 -16.38
N ILE A 287 -9.42 -1.41 -15.73
CA ILE A 287 -8.41 -1.49 -14.66
C ILE A 287 -6.99 -1.12 -15.16
N GLU A 288 -6.80 -0.90 -16.46
CA GLU A 288 -5.52 -0.53 -17.06
C GLU A 288 -5.12 0.95 -16.86
N ASN A 289 -6.03 1.85 -16.44
CA ASN A 289 -5.74 3.26 -16.16
C ASN A 289 -6.36 3.72 -14.81
N ILE A 290 -5.74 3.36 -13.70
CA ILE A 290 -5.99 4.03 -12.42
C ILE A 290 -4.96 5.17 -12.33
N ASP A 291 -5.42 6.40 -12.57
CA ASP A 291 -4.62 7.63 -12.39
C ASP A 291 -4.81 8.25 -10.99
N PHE A 292 -5.87 7.88 -10.24
CA PHE A 292 -6.19 8.46 -8.93
C PHE A 292 -6.61 7.40 -7.89
N ASP A 293 -6.36 7.66 -6.60
CA ASP A 293 -6.85 6.78 -5.52
C ASP A 293 -8.36 6.96 -5.36
N ILE A 294 -9.15 6.02 -5.89
CA ILE A 294 -10.62 6.04 -5.77
C ILE A 294 -11.12 5.11 -4.67
N SER A 295 -10.26 4.70 -3.72
CA SER A 295 -10.64 3.86 -2.60
C SER A 295 -11.73 4.51 -1.74
N GLU A 296 -12.53 3.66 -1.08
CA GLU A 296 -13.52 4.09 -0.10
C GLU A 296 -12.93 5.11 0.88
N THR A 297 -11.74 4.81 1.40
CA THR A 297 -11.02 5.62 2.39
C THR A 297 -10.63 6.98 1.83
N GLU A 298 -10.10 7.06 0.61
CA GLU A 298 -9.66 8.33 0.01
C GLU A 298 -10.85 9.24 -0.29
N ILE A 299 -11.91 8.70 -0.87
CA ILE A 299 -13.14 9.48 -1.16
C ILE A 299 -13.74 9.99 0.16
N ASN A 300 -13.75 9.15 1.20
CA ASN A 300 -14.23 9.54 2.53
C ASN A 300 -13.35 10.64 3.15
N ALA A 301 -12.03 10.52 3.03
CA ALA A 301 -11.07 11.48 3.58
C ALA A 301 -11.26 12.89 2.97
N ILE A 302 -11.48 12.98 1.66
CA ILE A 302 -11.74 14.26 1.00
C ILE A 302 -13.11 14.79 1.38
N GLY A 303 -14.12 13.93 1.49
CA GLY A 303 -15.43 14.31 2.02
C GLY A 303 -15.31 15.00 3.39
N TYR A 304 -14.54 14.40 4.31
CA TYR A 304 -14.29 15.02 5.62
C TYR A 304 -13.49 16.30 5.52
N TYR A 305 -12.40 16.34 4.74
CA TYR A 305 -11.61 17.56 4.53
C TYR A 305 -12.48 18.72 3.98
N THR A 306 -13.30 18.46 2.97
CA THR A 306 -14.23 19.45 2.40
C THR A 306 -15.27 19.92 3.42
N MET A 307 -15.74 19.02 4.29
CA MET A 307 -16.71 19.34 5.34
C MET A 307 -16.09 20.13 6.50
N THR A 308 -14.91 19.75 6.99
CA THR A 308 -14.32 20.29 8.22
C THR A 308 -13.39 21.47 7.97
N GLU A 309 -12.45 21.33 7.03
CA GLU A 309 -11.41 22.33 6.78
C GLU A 309 -11.92 23.44 5.86
N VAL A 310 -12.57 23.03 4.76
CA VAL A 310 -13.08 23.97 3.74
C VAL A 310 -14.46 24.51 4.13
N LYS A 311 -15.19 23.81 5.01
CA LYS A 311 -16.54 24.16 5.50
C LYS A 311 -17.59 24.23 4.39
N ARG A 312 -17.49 23.34 3.40
CA ARG A 312 -18.41 23.26 2.25
C ARG A 312 -19.25 21.99 2.31
N ASN A 313 -20.21 21.97 3.22
CA ASN A 313 -21.01 20.78 3.51
C ASN A 313 -21.78 20.26 2.28
N THR A 314 -22.26 21.14 1.40
CA THR A 314 -22.95 20.74 0.16
C THR A 314 -22.05 19.99 -0.81
N GLU A 315 -20.77 20.36 -0.91
CA GLU A 315 -19.78 19.68 -1.75
C GLU A 315 -19.34 18.37 -1.10
N ALA A 316 -19.08 18.37 0.21
CA ALA A 316 -18.77 17.16 0.96
C ALA A 316 -19.88 16.09 0.86
N LEU A 317 -21.14 16.51 0.92
CA LEU A 317 -22.29 15.63 0.77
C LEU A 317 -22.28 14.90 -0.57
N LYS A 318 -21.82 15.54 -1.66
CA LYS A 318 -21.70 14.89 -2.98
C LYS A 318 -20.67 13.77 -2.97
N LEU A 319 -19.54 13.97 -2.28
CA LEU A 319 -18.48 12.96 -2.14
C LEU A 319 -18.93 11.78 -1.28
N PHE A 320 -19.55 12.03 -0.14
CA PHE A 320 -20.08 10.96 0.71
C PHE A 320 -21.18 10.16 -0.01
N LYS A 321 -22.07 10.84 -0.73
CA LYS A 321 -23.07 10.18 -1.56
C LYS A 321 -22.41 9.30 -2.64
N LEU A 322 -21.44 9.83 -3.38
CA LEU A 322 -20.69 9.06 -4.37
C LEU A 322 -20.05 7.81 -3.73
N ASN A 323 -19.48 7.95 -2.53
CA ASN A 323 -18.87 6.84 -1.81
C ASN A 323 -19.89 5.71 -1.52
N THR A 324 -21.12 6.06 -1.13
CA THR A 324 -22.20 5.07 -0.95
C THR A 324 -22.66 4.42 -2.26
N GLU A 325 -22.49 5.09 -3.40
CA GLU A 325 -22.82 4.55 -4.73
C GLU A 325 -21.73 3.57 -5.19
N LEU A 326 -20.46 3.86 -4.92
CA LEU A 326 -19.32 3.02 -5.30
C LEU A 326 -19.11 1.82 -4.36
N TYR A 327 -19.38 1.99 -3.06
CA TYR A 327 -19.17 0.97 -2.03
C TYR A 327 -20.46 0.70 -1.23
N PRO A 328 -21.51 0.12 -1.87
CA PRO A 328 -22.85 -0.01 -1.27
C PRO A 328 -22.94 -1.00 -0.09
N GLU A 329 -21.92 -1.82 0.13
CA GLU A 329 -21.85 -2.76 1.26
C GLU A 329 -20.92 -2.26 2.39
N ALA A 330 -20.26 -1.12 2.19
CA ALA A 330 -19.38 -0.54 3.19
C ALA A 330 -20.17 0.31 4.19
N TRP A 331 -20.35 -0.19 5.40
CA TRP A 331 -21.11 0.47 6.46
C TRP A 331 -20.59 1.88 6.79
N GLY A 332 -19.27 2.11 6.67
CA GLY A 332 -18.61 3.37 6.99
C GLY A 332 -19.00 4.51 6.05
N THR A 333 -19.34 4.21 4.79
CA THR A 333 -19.79 5.23 3.82
C THR A 333 -21.15 5.82 4.20
N TYR A 334 -22.07 4.97 4.67
CA TYR A 334 -23.39 5.40 5.13
C TYR A 334 -23.34 6.15 6.46
N ASP A 335 -22.37 5.84 7.31
CA ASP A 335 -22.10 6.57 8.56
C ASP A 335 -21.68 8.01 8.25
N SER A 336 -20.63 8.19 7.44
CA SER A 336 -20.17 9.52 7.02
C SER A 336 -21.24 10.32 6.26
N TYR A 337 -21.99 9.66 5.38
CA TYR A 337 -23.09 10.30 4.65
C TYR A 337 -24.21 10.76 5.59
N GLY A 338 -24.58 9.93 6.57
CA GLY A 338 -25.54 10.26 7.61
C GLY A 338 -25.09 11.44 8.46
N ALA A 339 -23.84 11.44 8.91
CA ALA A 339 -23.25 12.53 9.70
C ALA A 339 -23.35 13.88 8.96
N CYS A 340 -23.00 13.91 7.68
CA CYS A 340 -23.06 15.12 6.85
C CYS A 340 -24.50 15.64 6.69
N LEU A 341 -25.47 14.74 6.45
CA LEU A 341 -26.89 15.09 6.35
C LEU A 341 -27.42 15.72 7.64
N LEU A 342 -27.06 15.18 8.80
CA LEU A 342 -27.46 15.74 10.10
C LEU A 342 -26.87 17.13 10.32
N ILE A 343 -25.60 17.33 9.99
CA ILE A 343 -24.94 18.66 10.04
C ILE A 343 -25.67 19.67 9.14
N MET A 344 -26.20 19.22 8.01
CA MET A 344 -26.99 20.05 7.09
C MET A 344 -28.46 20.22 7.49
N GLY A 345 -28.90 19.62 8.61
CA GLY A 345 -30.27 19.70 9.12
C GLY A 345 -31.26 18.71 8.46
N ASP A 346 -30.80 17.83 7.57
CA ASP A 346 -31.64 16.78 6.97
C ASP A 346 -31.71 15.55 7.89
N LYS A 347 -32.44 15.72 8.99
CA LYS A 347 -32.60 14.69 10.03
C LYS A 347 -33.26 13.43 9.49
N GLU A 348 -34.21 13.55 8.57
CA GLU A 348 -34.93 12.40 8.01
C GLU A 348 -33.99 11.47 7.23
N ASN A 349 -33.21 12.03 6.29
CA ASN A 349 -32.32 11.22 5.48
C ASN A 349 -31.06 10.79 6.25
N GLY A 350 -30.58 11.61 7.19
CA GLY A 350 -29.50 11.22 8.10
C GLY A 350 -29.84 9.95 8.90
N ILE A 351 -31.04 9.89 9.48
CA ILE A 351 -31.52 8.69 10.20
C ILE A 351 -31.59 7.47 9.27
N LYS A 352 -32.06 7.63 8.03
CA LYS A 352 -32.09 6.52 7.05
C LYS A 352 -30.70 5.98 6.75
N ALA A 353 -29.71 6.86 6.58
CA ALA A 353 -28.32 6.47 6.33
C ALA A 353 -27.72 5.72 7.52
N TYR A 354 -27.90 6.22 8.75
CA TYR A 354 -27.44 5.53 9.96
C TYR A 354 -28.07 4.16 10.16
N LYS A 355 -29.38 4.01 9.88
CA LYS A 355 -30.05 2.70 9.91
C LYS A 355 -29.46 1.72 8.89
N LYS A 356 -29.10 2.20 7.69
CA LYS A 356 -28.43 1.37 6.67
C LYS A 356 -27.02 0.98 7.12
N SER A 357 -26.25 1.90 7.70
CA SER A 357 -24.94 1.60 8.30
C SER A 357 -25.04 0.50 9.36
N LEU A 358 -26.00 0.61 10.28
CA LEU A 358 -26.23 -0.38 11.35
C LEU A 358 -26.71 -1.74 10.81
N ALA A 359 -27.49 -1.75 9.73
CA ALA A 359 -27.89 -3.00 9.09
C ALA A 359 -26.72 -3.74 8.44
N LEU A 360 -25.72 -3.00 7.94
CA LEU A 360 -24.48 -3.55 7.36
C LEU A 360 -23.46 -3.94 8.43
N ASN A 361 -23.40 -3.19 9.54
CA ASN A 361 -22.56 -3.50 10.70
C ASN A 361 -23.36 -3.26 12.01
N PRO A 362 -23.95 -4.31 12.60
CA PRO A 362 -24.71 -4.21 13.85
C PRO A 362 -23.89 -3.73 15.06
N GLU A 363 -22.56 -3.79 14.99
CA GLU A 363 -21.64 -3.34 16.04
C GLU A 363 -21.18 -1.88 15.84
N ASN A 364 -21.71 -1.16 14.84
CA ASN A 364 -21.37 0.25 14.63
C ASN A 364 -21.87 1.12 15.80
N GLY A 365 -20.98 1.35 16.78
CA GLY A 365 -21.26 2.17 17.95
C GLY A 365 -21.64 3.62 17.63
N SER A 366 -21.11 4.20 16.54
CA SER A 366 -21.48 5.55 16.08
C SER A 366 -22.96 5.58 15.69
N ALA A 367 -23.40 4.67 14.83
CA ALA A 367 -24.78 4.60 14.39
C ALA A 367 -25.77 4.31 15.53
N ILE A 368 -25.43 3.39 16.44
CA ILE A 368 -26.26 3.10 17.63
C ILE A 368 -26.45 4.36 18.47
N LYS A 369 -25.35 5.08 18.73
CA LYS A 369 -25.37 6.30 19.56
C LYS A 369 -26.22 7.39 18.94
N VAL A 370 -25.93 7.75 17.68
CA VAL A 370 -26.64 8.85 16.98
C VAL A 370 -28.14 8.56 16.88
N LEU A 371 -28.52 7.32 16.56
CA LEU A 371 -29.93 6.95 16.51
C LEU A 371 -30.61 7.02 17.89
N SER A 372 -29.92 6.61 18.96
CA SER A 372 -30.44 6.68 20.33
C SER A 372 -30.63 8.14 20.79
N GLU A 373 -29.68 9.02 20.50
CA GLU A 373 -29.77 10.45 20.84
C GLU A 373 -30.94 11.13 20.11
N LEU A 374 -31.13 10.84 18.82
CA LEU A 374 -32.22 11.42 18.04
C LEU A 374 -33.61 10.89 18.43
N GLU A 375 -33.69 9.73 19.08
CA GLU A 375 -34.92 9.17 19.66
C GLU A 375 -35.30 9.82 21.00
N LEU A 376 -34.32 10.31 21.76
CA LEU A 376 -34.53 11.03 23.03
C LEU A 376 -34.98 12.49 22.83
N GLU A 377 -34.82 13.03 21.62
CA GLU A 377 -35.29 14.39 21.23
C GLU A 377 -36.76 14.43 20.77
N LYS A 378 -37.47 13.29 20.74
CA LYS A 378 -38.92 13.21 20.47
C LYS A 378 -39.73 13.36 21.75
#